data_AF-A0A7W4G8Q1-F1
#
_entry.id   AF-A0A7W4G8Q1-F1
#
_cell.length_a   1.000
_cell.length_b   1.000
_cell.length_c   1.000
_cell.angle_alpha   90.00
_cell.angle_beta   90.00
_cell.angle_gamma   90.00
#
_symmetry.space_group_name_H-M   'P 1'
#
loop_
_entity.id
_entity.type
_entity.pdbx_description
1 polymer ?
#
loop_
_entity_poly.entity_id
_entity_poly.type
_entity_poly.pdbx_seq_one_letter_code
_entity_poly.pdbx_strand_id
1 'polypeptide(L)'
;MSDQECKCPPPGLPAWMGTFADLMSLLMCFFVLLLAFSEMDVLKFKQIAGSMKFAFGVQNKIEVKDIPKGTSVIAMEFTPGKPEPTPIETIQQQTVEMTQQMLEFQAGDESSAGGRQEQRGNKRGGESQSTAQQQASEQSISAADQEQVNELVKKIAQQLEQQIMDGAVELESLGQQIIIRIRENGSFPSGSAFLQPKFKPIIRDIAALLKDVPGEITVSGHTDDFQVSNELYTNNWDLSSKRAVAVATEMQKAQGFDKTRMVVVGHAETRPLVPNDSDADRRRNRRVEISIMQGKAKESDPIDVR
;
A
#
# COMPACT_ATOMS: atom_id res chain seq x y z
N MET A 1 -69.93 27.38 56.95
CA MET A 1 -69.20 26.13 56.64
C MET A 1 -68.34 26.45 55.44
N SER A 2 -67.01 26.42 55.62
CA SER A 2 -66.03 26.78 54.60
C SER A 2 -65.91 25.66 53.58
N ASP A 3 -66.29 25.93 52.33
CA ASP A 3 -65.99 25.07 51.19
C ASP A 3 -64.48 25.09 50.94
N GLN A 4 -63.81 24.02 51.34
CA GLN A 4 -62.40 23.82 51.10
C GLN A 4 -62.26 23.08 49.77
N GLU A 5 -62.06 23.84 48.68
CA GLU A 5 -61.77 23.29 47.36
C GLU A 5 -60.50 22.43 47.41
N CYS A 6 -60.65 21.15 47.03
CA CYS A 6 -59.55 20.22 46.89
C CYS A 6 -58.64 20.68 45.74
N LYS A 7 -57.41 21.13 46.06
CA LYS A 7 -56.36 21.36 45.06
C LYS A 7 -55.91 20.02 44.48
N CYS A 8 -56.42 19.66 43.31
CA CYS A 8 -55.88 18.55 42.53
C CYS A 8 -54.41 18.83 42.17
N PRO A 9 -53.48 17.86 42.31
CA PRO A 9 -52.12 18.03 41.85
C PRO A 9 -52.09 18.23 40.32
N PRO A 10 -51.10 18.97 39.80
CA PRO A 10 -51.02 19.27 38.37
C PRO A 10 -50.96 17.97 37.55
N PRO A 11 -51.54 17.95 36.33
CA PRO A 11 -51.52 16.78 35.48
C PRO A 11 -50.07 16.34 35.25
N GLY A 12 -49.79 15.08 35.55
CA GLY A 12 -48.48 14.46 35.36
C GLY A 12 -48.10 14.35 33.89
N LEU A 13 -46.85 13.95 33.64
CA LEU A 13 -46.32 13.79 32.29
C LEU A 13 -47.13 12.74 31.50
N PRO A 14 -47.36 12.95 30.19
CA PRO A 14 -48.09 11.98 29.37
C PRO A 14 -47.42 10.61 29.35
N ALA A 15 -48.22 9.54 29.47
CA ALA A 15 -47.70 8.16 29.56
C ALA A 15 -46.85 7.72 28.34
N TRP A 16 -47.11 8.28 27.16
CA TRP A 16 -46.35 7.99 25.93
C TRP A 16 -44.92 8.56 25.96
N MET A 17 -44.66 9.57 26.79
CA MET A 17 -43.34 10.20 26.88
C MET A 17 -42.32 9.24 27.51
N GLY A 18 -42.77 8.37 28.42
CA GLY A 18 -41.91 7.36 29.04
C GLY A 18 -41.41 6.32 28.01
N THR A 19 -42.29 5.80 27.16
CA THR A 19 -41.91 4.82 26.14
C THR A 19 -41.07 5.43 25.02
N PHE A 20 -41.31 6.69 24.69
CA PHE A 20 -40.47 7.45 23.75
C PHE A 20 -39.05 7.67 24.31
N ALA A 21 -38.94 8.06 25.60
CA ALA A 21 -37.65 8.24 26.25
C ALA A 21 -36.86 6.93 26.36
N ASP A 22 -37.54 5.81 26.60
CA ASP A 22 -36.93 4.47 26.64
C ASP A 22 -36.38 4.06 25.26
N LEU A 23 -37.14 4.24 24.18
CA LEU A 23 -36.69 3.94 22.82
C LEU A 23 -35.48 4.80 22.41
N MET A 24 -35.50 6.10 22.73
CA MET A 24 -34.38 7.00 22.46
C MET A 24 -33.13 6.63 23.25
N SER A 25 -33.28 6.18 24.50
CA SER A 25 -32.16 5.73 25.34
C SER A 25 -31.54 4.43 24.81
N LEU A 26 -32.36 3.49 24.32
CA LEU A 26 -31.88 2.27 23.66
C LEU A 26 -31.14 2.58 22.36
N LEU A 27 -31.64 3.52 21.55
CA LEU A 27 -30.98 3.96 20.32
C LEU A 27 -29.63 4.62 20.61
N MET A 28 -29.57 5.48 21.64
CA MET A 28 -28.33 6.11 22.09
C MET A 28 -27.31 5.06 22.55
N CYS A 29 -27.74 4.11 23.38
CA CYS A 29 -26.89 3.03 23.87
C CYS A 29 -26.34 2.19 22.70
N PHE A 30 -27.18 1.89 21.70
CA PHE A 30 -26.77 1.17 20.50
C PHE A 30 -25.66 1.91 19.71
N PHE A 31 -25.80 3.21 19.47
CA PHE A 31 -24.76 3.98 18.76
C PHE A 31 -23.48 4.13 19.58
N VAL A 32 -23.58 4.24 20.91
CA VAL A 32 -22.41 4.27 21.78
C VAL A 32 -21.65 2.93 21.75
N LEU A 33 -22.36 1.80 21.71
CA LEU A 33 -21.75 0.48 21.54
C LEU A 33 -21.11 0.31 20.16
N LEU A 34 -21.75 0.77 19.08
CA LEU A 34 -21.16 0.76 17.74
C LEU A 34 -19.87 1.59 17.67
N LEU A 35 -19.85 2.75 18.32
CA LEU A 35 -18.67 3.60 18.38
C LEU A 35 -17.56 2.96 19.24
N ALA A 36 -17.92 2.31 20.35
CA ALA A 36 -16.96 1.63 21.22
C ALA A 36 -16.31 0.40 20.59
N PHE A 37 -16.99 -0.33 19.70
CA PHE A 37 -16.40 -1.44 18.95
C PHE A 37 -15.78 -1.03 17.61
N SER A 38 -15.95 0.23 17.19
CA SER A 38 -15.31 0.75 15.99
C SER A 38 -13.85 1.11 16.29
N GLU A 39 -13.01 0.10 16.49
CA GLU A 39 -11.57 0.29 16.36
C GLU A 39 -11.27 0.57 14.88
N MET A 40 -10.92 1.83 14.57
CA MET A 40 -10.37 2.16 13.27
C MET A 40 -8.96 1.59 13.16
N ASP A 41 -8.87 0.38 12.61
CA ASP A 41 -7.61 -0.18 12.17
C ASP A 41 -7.15 0.56 10.90
N VAL A 42 -6.18 1.45 11.09
CA VAL A 42 -5.61 2.31 10.03
C VAL A 42 -5.11 1.48 8.84
N LEU A 43 -4.66 0.24 9.08
CA LEU A 43 -4.16 -0.64 8.03
C LEU A 43 -5.31 -1.24 7.20
N LYS A 44 -6.38 -1.72 7.85
CA LYS A 44 -7.58 -2.22 7.16
C LYS A 44 -8.31 -1.13 6.38
N PHE A 45 -8.43 0.08 6.93
CA PHE A 45 -9.02 1.21 6.22
C PHE A 45 -8.22 1.59 4.97
N LYS A 46 -6.88 1.62 5.05
CA LYS A 46 -6.01 1.84 3.88
C LYS A 46 -6.13 0.73 2.84
N GLN A 47 -6.30 -0.53 3.25
CA GLN A 47 -6.52 -1.65 2.34
C GLN A 47 -7.86 -1.55 1.59
N ILE A 48 -8.95 -1.21 2.30
CA ILE A 48 -10.29 -1.04 1.70
C ILE A 48 -10.33 0.21 0.80
N ALA A 49 -9.76 1.33 1.24
CA ALA A 49 -9.66 2.53 0.42
C ALA A 49 -8.80 2.30 -0.84
N GLY A 50 -7.74 1.49 -0.72
CA GLY A 50 -6.92 1.03 -1.84
C GLY A 50 -7.71 0.18 -2.83
N SER A 51 -8.48 -0.81 -2.36
CA SER A 51 -9.26 -1.70 -3.24
C SER A 51 -10.43 -0.98 -3.94
N MET A 52 -11.13 -0.06 -3.27
CA MET A 52 -12.16 0.77 -3.90
C MET A 52 -11.57 1.73 -4.95
N LYS A 53 -10.37 2.29 -4.73
CA LYS A 53 -9.68 3.13 -5.71
C LYS A 53 -9.37 2.36 -7.01
N PHE A 54 -9.02 1.07 -6.91
CA PHE A 54 -8.79 0.21 -8.08
C PHE A 54 -10.09 -0.20 -8.78
N ALA A 55 -11.19 -0.41 -8.04
CA ALA A 55 -12.47 -0.84 -8.61
C ALA A 55 -13.26 0.29 -9.30
N PHE A 56 -13.15 1.54 -8.80
CA PHE A 56 -13.92 2.67 -9.36
C PHE A 56 -13.16 3.46 -10.44
N GLY A 57 -11.87 3.20 -10.69
CA GLY A 57 -11.09 3.84 -11.77
C GLY A 57 -10.91 5.37 -11.65
N VAL A 58 -11.51 6.00 -10.64
CA VAL A 58 -11.42 7.44 -10.40
C VAL A 58 -10.09 7.74 -9.71
N GLN A 59 -9.14 8.32 -10.46
CA GLN A 59 -7.91 8.90 -9.92
C GLN A 59 -8.20 10.23 -9.21
N ASN A 60 -9.06 10.24 -8.19
CA ASN A 60 -9.10 11.38 -7.28
C ASN A 60 -8.02 11.22 -6.23
N LYS A 61 -6.99 12.05 -6.35
CA LYS A 61 -5.89 12.17 -5.40
C LYS A 61 -6.42 12.84 -4.13
N ILE A 62 -6.97 12.05 -3.22
CA ILE A 62 -7.38 12.54 -1.90
C ILE A 62 -6.15 12.50 -1.01
N GLU A 63 -5.56 13.68 -0.75
CA GLU A 63 -4.54 13.83 0.28
C GLU A 63 -5.21 13.67 1.65
N VAL A 64 -5.10 12.47 2.21
CA VAL A 64 -5.53 12.20 3.58
C VAL A 64 -4.50 12.81 4.53
N LYS A 65 -4.64 14.11 4.77
CA LYS A 65 -4.05 14.78 5.92
C LYS A 65 -5.21 15.27 6.76
N ASP A 66 -5.34 14.60 7.90
CA ASP A 66 -6.30 14.81 9.00
C ASP A 66 -7.60 14.00 8.94
N ILE A 67 -7.93 13.43 10.10
CA ILE A 67 -9.20 12.75 10.39
C ILE A 67 -10.29 13.83 10.30
N PRO A 68 -11.27 13.71 9.39
CA PRO A 68 -12.29 14.75 9.26
C PRO A 68 -13.14 14.78 10.53
N LYS A 69 -13.01 15.87 11.30
CA LYS A 69 -14.05 16.25 12.26
C LYS A 69 -15.26 16.68 11.45
N GLY A 70 -16.42 16.10 11.73
CA GLY A 70 -17.66 16.38 11.02
C GLY A 70 -18.00 17.87 11.05
N THR A 71 -17.89 18.53 9.90
CA THR A 71 -18.48 19.85 9.66
C THR A 71 -19.52 19.70 8.55
N SER A 72 -20.76 20.03 8.92
CA SER A 72 -21.93 20.05 8.05
C SER A 72 -21.71 21.01 6.88
N VAL A 73 -21.70 20.49 5.65
CA VAL A 73 -21.72 21.32 4.43
C VAL A 73 -23.17 21.56 4.00
N ILE A 74 -23.72 22.71 4.38
CA ILE A 74 -24.79 23.35 3.60
C ILE A 74 -24.12 24.53 2.90
N ALA A 75 -23.82 24.38 1.61
CA ALA A 75 -23.32 25.46 0.78
C ALA A 75 -24.50 26.39 0.44
N MET A 76 -24.52 27.60 0.99
CA MET A 76 -25.57 28.61 0.72
C MET A 76 -25.21 29.62 -0.37
N GLU A 77 -24.14 29.42 -1.15
CA GLU A 77 -23.74 30.43 -2.12
C GLU A 77 -23.11 29.83 -3.39
N PHE A 78 -23.80 30.04 -4.51
CA PHE A 78 -23.32 29.73 -5.85
C PHE A 78 -23.01 31.04 -6.58
N THR A 79 -21.76 31.24 -6.99
CA THR A 79 -21.38 32.24 -7.99
C THR A 79 -21.44 31.60 -9.37
N PRO A 80 -22.25 32.11 -10.33
CA PRO A 80 -22.27 31.56 -11.67
C PRO A 80 -20.97 31.95 -12.39
N GLY A 81 -20.05 31.00 -12.54
CA GLY A 81 -18.90 31.15 -13.43
C GLY A 81 -19.38 31.24 -14.88
N LYS A 82 -18.84 32.19 -15.66
CA LYS A 82 -19.10 32.25 -17.11
C LYS A 82 -18.56 30.98 -17.77
N PRO A 83 -19.36 30.28 -18.61
CA PRO A 83 -18.88 29.10 -19.31
C PRO A 83 -17.93 29.51 -20.42
N GLU A 84 -16.73 28.93 -20.47
CA GLU A 84 -15.93 28.90 -21.68
C GLU A 84 -16.45 27.77 -22.58
N PRO A 85 -16.60 28.00 -23.90
CA PRO A 85 -17.09 26.98 -24.81
C PRO A 85 -16.07 25.84 -24.90
N THR A 86 -16.53 24.60 -24.71
CA THR A 86 -15.69 23.44 -24.98
C THR A 86 -15.45 23.31 -26.49
N PRO A 87 -14.20 23.13 -26.93
CA PRO A 87 -13.92 22.76 -28.31
C PRO A 87 -14.59 21.42 -28.61
N ILE A 88 -15.43 21.38 -29.65
CA ILE A 88 -15.94 20.13 -30.19
C ILE A 88 -14.78 19.48 -30.95
N GLU A 89 -14.08 18.54 -30.32
CA GLU A 89 -13.23 17.59 -31.05
C GLU A 89 -14.14 16.58 -31.75
N THR A 90 -14.46 16.82 -33.02
CA THR A 90 -14.89 15.76 -33.93
C THR A 90 -13.75 14.77 -34.12
N ILE A 91 -13.68 13.76 -33.26
CA ILE A 91 -12.87 12.57 -33.51
C ILE A 91 -13.64 11.73 -34.52
N GLN A 92 -13.22 11.80 -35.80
CA GLN A 92 -13.64 10.82 -36.79
C GLN A 92 -13.11 9.46 -36.34
N GLN A 93 -14.03 8.52 -36.15
CA GLN A 93 -13.74 7.14 -35.79
C GLN A 93 -12.98 6.48 -36.95
N GLN A 94 -11.65 6.47 -36.89
CA GLN A 94 -10.87 5.46 -37.59
C GLN A 94 -10.80 4.23 -36.69
N THR A 95 -11.70 3.28 -36.95
CA THR A 95 -11.58 1.92 -36.42
C THR A 95 -10.30 1.31 -36.97
N VAL A 96 -9.28 1.15 -36.12
CA VAL A 96 -8.30 0.09 -36.29
C VAL A 96 -8.43 -0.84 -35.10
N GLU A 97 -8.70 -2.10 -35.43
CA GLU A 97 -8.95 -3.22 -34.55
C GLU A 97 -7.92 -3.33 -33.42
N MET A 98 -8.40 -3.35 -32.18
CA MET A 98 -7.79 -4.18 -31.15
C MET A 98 -8.89 -4.95 -30.44
N THR A 99 -9.00 -6.20 -30.82
CA THR A 99 -9.78 -7.26 -30.19
C THR A 99 -9.32 -7.40 -28.74
N GLN A 100 -10.13 -6.93 -27.79
CA GLN A 100 -10.11 -7.46 -26.43
C GLN A 100 -11.44 -8.14 -26.17
N GLN A 101 -11.38 -9.46 -26.17
CA GLN A 101 -12.45 -10.36 -25.76
C GLN A 101 -12.84 -10.04 -24.31
N MET A 102 -13.97 -9.37 -24.15
CA MET A 102 -14.75 -9.44 -22.92
C MET A 102 -15.75 -10.58 -23.14
N LEU A 103 -15.53 -11.73 -22.52
CA LEU A 103 -16.56 -12.77 -22.46
C LEU A 103 -17.68 -12.28 -21.57
N GLU A 104 -18.74 -11.78 -22.20
CA GLU A 104 -20.03 -11.54 -21.57
C GLU A 104 -20.73 -12.89 -21.41
N PHE A 105 -20.91 -13.29 -20.16
CA PHE A 105 -21.64 -14.50 -19.79
C PHE A 105 -23.13 -14.25 -20.04
N GLN A 106 -23.67 -14.83 -21.12
CA GLN A 106 -25.10 -14.92 -21.32
C GLN A 106 -25.51 -16.40 -21.34
N ALA A 107 -26.21 -16.80 -20.28
CA ALA A 107 -26.82 -18.12 -20.18
C ALA A 107 -28.02 -18.20 -21.12
N GLY A 108 -28.07 -19.22 -21.97
CA GLY A 108 -29.28 -19.56 -22.72
C GLY A 108 -29.05 -20.30 -24.03
N ASP A 109 -29.33 -21.60 -24.00
CA ASP A 109 -29.71 -22.48 -25.12
C ASP A 109 -28.76 -22.65 -26.31
N GLU A 110 -28.02 -23.77 -26.30
CA GLU A 110 -27.56 -24.42 -27.53
C GLU A 110 -28.11 -25.85 -27.62
N SER A 111 -29.30 -25.95 -28.21
CA SER A 111 -29.83 -27.18 -28.79
C SER A 111 -30.27 -26.89 -30.23
N SER A 112 -29.35 -26.73 -31.18
CA SER A 112 -29.65 -27.04 -32.59
C SER A 112 -28.43 -27.02 -33.52
N ALA A 113 -28.30 -28.13 -34.26
CA ALA A 113 -27.85 -28.21 -35.64
C ALA A 113 -26.37 -27.90 -35.99
N GLY A 114 -25.55 -28.96 -35.94
CA GLY A 114 -25.07 -29.62 -37.16
C GLY A 114 -24.06 -28.89 -38.06
N GLY A 115 -22.78 -29.24 -37.92
CA GLY A 115 -21.75 -29.01 -38.93
C GLY A 115 -20.61 -30.01 -38.78
N ARG A 116 -20.61 -31.06 -39.60
CA ARG A 116 -19.48 -32.00 -39.74
C ARG A 116 -18.27 -31.28 -40.33
N GLN A 117 -17.15 -31.29 -39.62
CA GLN A 117 -15.86 -31.40 -40.29
C GLN A 117 -14.89 -32.22 -39.44
N GLU A 118 -14.59 -33.41 -39.95
CA GLU A 118 -13.56 -34.28 -39.40
C GLU A 118 -12.19 -33.62 -39.53
N GLN A 119 -11.49 -33.43 -38.42
CA GLN A 119 -10.03 -33.47 -38.40
C GLN A 119 -9.58 -34.56 -37.44
N ARG A 120 -9.29 -35.71 -38.04
CA ARG A 120 -8.59 -36.83 -37.43
C ARG A 120 -7.10 -36.48 -37.39
N GLY A 121 -6.57 -36.20 -36.21
CA GLY A 121 -5.16 -35.90 -36.02
C GLY A 121 -4.74 -36.07 -34.56
N ASN A 122 -4.26 -37.27 -34.22
CA ASN A 122 -3.55 -37.67 -33.00
C ASN A 122 -3.07 -36.52 -32.10
N LYS A 123 -3.67 -36.36 -30.91
CA LYS A 123 -2.96 -35.99 -29.68
C LYS A 123 -3.77 -36.43 -28.45
N ARG A 124 -3.05 -37.01 -27.50
CA ARG A 124 -3.50 -37.79 -26.35
C ARG A 124 -4.22 -36.90 -25.33
N GLY A 125 -5.35 -37.37 -24.81
CA GLY A 125 -6.11 -36.73 -23.74
C GLY A 125 -5.47 -36.91 -22.36
N GLY A 126 -4.49 -36.09 -22.02
CA GLY A 126 -3.79 -36.17 -20.73
C GLY A 126 -3.41 -34.84 -20.07
N GLU A 127 -3.73 -33.67 -20.65
CA GLU A 127 -3.19 -32.39 -20.17
C GLU A 127 -4.23 -31.40 -19.62
N SER A 128 -5.49 -31.80 -19.46
CA SER A 128 -6.52 -30.92 -18.88
C SER A 128 -6.61 -30.97 -17.35
N GLN A 129 -5.98 -31.93 -16.68
CA GLN A 129 -5.93 -31.97 -15.21
C GLN A 129 -4.77 -31.15 -14.63
N SER A 130 -3.67 -30.94 -15.37
CA SER A 130 -2.52 -30.18 -14.87
C SER A 130 -2.83 -28.68 -14.73
N THR A 131 -3.59 -28.10 -15.65
CA THR A 131 -3.85 -26.65 -15.70
C THR A 131 -4.81 -26.18 -14.59
N ALA A 132 -5.82 -26.99 -14.26
CA ALA A 132 -6.76 -26.68 -13.18
C ALA A 132 -6.14 -26.86 -11.78
N GLN A 133 -5.25 -27.85 -11.59
CA GLN A 133 -4.50 -28.01 -10.35
C GLN A 133 -3.41 -26.95 -10.16
N GLN A 134 -2.80 -26.46 -11.25
CA GLN A 134 -1.83 -25.36 -11.21
C GLN A 134 -2.46 -24.03 -10.79
N GLN A 135 -3.63 -23.66 -11.33
CA GLN A 135 -4.31 -22.41 -10.93
C GLN A 135 -4.87 -22.45 -9.49
N ALA A 136 -5.36 -23.60 -9.01
CA ALA A 136 -5.79 -23.74 -7.62
C ALA A 136 -4.60 -23.74 -6.64
N SER A 137 -3.44 -24.25 -7.06
CA SER A 137 -2.20 -24.15 -6.26
C SER A 137 -1.64 -22.73 -6.22
N GLU A 138 -1.68 -21.96 -7.30
CA GLU A 138 -1.17 -20.58 -7.31
C GLU A 138 -1.96 -19.62 -6.40
N GLN A 139 -3.29 -19.78 -6.35
CA GLN A 139 -4.14 -18.97 -5.45
C GLN A 139 -3.93 -19.33 -3.97
N SER A 140 -3.71 -20.61 -3.65
CA SER A 140 -3.44 -21.06 -2.27
C SER A 140 -2.01 -20.75 -1.81
N ILE A 141 -1.03 -20.78 -2.71
CA ILE A 141 0.36 -20.35 -2.46
C ILE A 141 0.40 -18.84 -2.15
N SER A 142 -0.36 -18.02 -2.89
CA SER A 142 -0.38 -16.57 -2.68
C SER A 142 -0.88 -16.13 -1.31
N ALA A 143 -1.83 -16.87 -0.72
CA ALA A 143 -2.38 -16.58 0.61
C ALA A 143 -1.44 -17.01 1.75
N ALA A 144 -0.81 -18.18 1.62
CA ALA A 144 0.17 -18.68 2.59
C ALA A 144 1.44 -17.80 2.62
N ASP A 145 1.93 -17.39 1.45
CA ASP A 145 3.07 -16.48 1.33
C ASP A 145 2.75 -15.10 1.92
N GLN A 146 1.52 -14.61 1.75
CA GLN A 146 1.06 -13.36 2.37
C GLN A 146 1.00 -13.44 3.90
N GLU A 147 0.56 -14.55 4.47
CA GLU A 147 0.57 -14.75 5.93
C GLU A 147 2.00 -14.77 6.49
N GLN A 148 2.93 -15.45 5.81
CA GLN A 148 4.35 -15.46 6.19
C GLN A 148 4.99 -14.07 6.12
N VAL A 149 4.70 -13.30 5.06
CA VAL A 149 5.12 -11.90 4.93
C VAL A 149 4.58 -11.06 6.09
N ASN A 150 3.29 -11.22 6.44
CA ASN A 150 2.67 -10.46 7.52
C ASN A 150 3.28 -10.80 8.90
N GLU A 151 3.57 -12.07 9.17
CA GLU A 151 4.27 -12.47 10.40
C GLU A 151 5.69 -11.91 10.48
N LEU A 152 6.42 -11.95 9.36
CA LEU A 152 7.76 -11.39 9.28
C LEU A 152 7.74 -9.87 9.53
N VAL A 153 6.81 -9.17 8.89
CA VAL A 153 6.61 -7.73 9.09
C VAL A 153 6.33 -7.42 10.57
N LYS A 154 5.48 -8.22 11.24
CA LYS A 154 5.24 -8.07 12.68
C LYS A 154 6.51 -8.28 13.51
N LYS A 155 7.32 -9.31 13.20
CA LYS A 155 8.60 -9.56 13.90
C LYS A 155 9.58 -8.40 13.70
N ILE A 156 9.70 -7.88 12.48
CA ILE A 156 10.55 -6.72 12.18
C ILE A 156 10.04 -5.48 12.94
N ALA A 157 8.73 -5.23 12.93
CA ALA A 157 8.13 -4.11 13.63
C ALA A 157 8.35 -4.18 15.16
N GLN A 158 8.26 -5.37 15.75
CA GLN A 158 8.54 -5.58 17.18
C GLN A 158 10.01 -5.33 17.54
N GLN A 159 10.95 -5.78 16.71
CA GLN A 159 12.37 -5.54 16.99
C GLN A 159 12.81 -4.10 16.75
N LEU A 160 12.14 -3.39 15.82
CA LEU A 160 12.49 -2.01 15.45
C LEU A 160 11.50 -0.99 16.03
N GLU A 161 10.71 -1.36 17.04
CA GLU A 161 9.64 -0.52 17.58
C GLU A 161 10.14 0.86 18.01
N GLN A 162 11.26 0.92 18.74
CA GLN A 162 11.85 2.18 19.22
C GLN A 162 12.25 3.09 18.05
N GLN A 163 12.87 2.51 17.03
CA GLN A 163 13.38 3.21 15.86
C GLN A 163 12.25 3.71 14.95
N ILE A 164 11.12 2.98 14.93
CA ILE A 164 9.89 3.40 14.25
C ILE A 164 9.22 4.55 15.01
N MET A 165 9.16 4.48 16.34
CA MET A 165 8.62 5.55 17.20
C MET A 165 9.44 6.84 17.08
N ASP A 166 10.77 6.72 17.04
CA ASP A 166 11.69 7.84 16.82
C ASP A 166 11.64 8.39 15.38
N GLY A 167 10.91 7.72 14.48
CA GLY A 167 10.74 8.11 13.08
C GLY A 167 11.99 7.93 12.22
N ALA A 168 12.96 7.14 12.68
CA ALA A 168 14.19 6.84 11.95
C ALA A 168 13.97 5.76 10.87
N VAL A 169 13.05 4.83 11.13
CA VAL A 169 12.70 3.72 10.24
C VAL A 169 11.19 3.73 9.96
N GLU A 170 10.82 3.51 8.71
CA GLU A 170 9.44 3.21 8.31
C GLU A 170 9.41 1.83 7.65
N LEU A 171 8.30 1.13 7.80
CA LEU A 171 8.09 -0.16 7.18
C LEU A 171 6.78 -0.13 6.39
N GLU A 172 6.86 -0.56 5.13
CA GLU A 172 5.72 -0.71 4.24
C GLU A 172 5.72 -2.12 3.64
N SER A 173 4.54 -2.72 3.55
CA SER A 173 4.32 -4.01 2.90
C SER A 173 3.44 -3.79 1.67
N LEU A 174 3.97 -4.14 0.49
CA LEU A 174 3.30 -4.04 -0.80
C LEU A 174 3.18 -5.46 -1.39
N GLY A 175 2.16 -6.19 -0.98
CA GLY A 175 1.93 -7.57 -1.45
C GLY A 175 3.06 -8.51 -1.00
N GLN A 176 3.87 -8.96 -1.96
CA GLN A 176 5.02 -9.84 -1.72
C GLN A 176 6.34 -9.07 -1.49
N GLN A 177 6.31 -7.74 -1.62
CA GLN A 177 7.48 -6.88 -1.41
C GLN A 177 7.40 -6.19 -0.06
N ILE A 178 8.45 -6.34 0.76
CA ILE A 178 8.62 -5.57 1.99
C ILE A 178 9.61 -4.44 1.70
N ILE A 179 9.26 -3.22 2.06
CA ILE A 179 10.13 -2.04 1.92
C ILE A 179 10.38 -1.45 3.31
N ILE A 180 11.65 -1.44 3.72
CA ILE A 180 12.13 -0.81 4.94
C ILE A 180 12.79 0.50 4.53
N ARG A 181 12.21 1.64 4.90
CA ARG A 181 12.77 2.96 4.61
C ARG A 181 13.54 3.47 5.81
N ILE A 182 14.81 3.76 5.59
CA ILE A 182 15.70 4.38 6.57
C ILE A 182 15.84 5.85 6.21
N ARG A 183 15.33 6.73 7.06
CA ARG A 183 15.44 8.17 6.84
C ARG A 183 16.89 8.63 7.04
N GLU A 184 17.33 9.65 6.31
CA GLU A 184 18.67 10.24 6.48
C GLU A 184 18.89 10.74 7.91
N ASN A 185 17.86 11.32 8.53
CA ASN A 185 17.97 11.88 9.88
C ASN A 185 18.30 10.79 10.91
N GLY A 186 19.53 10.82 11.42
CA GLY A 186 20.05 9.86 12.38
C GLY A 186 20.88 8.70 11.80
N SER A 187 20.79 8.44 10.49
CA SER A 187 21.56 7.38 9.82
C SER A 187 22.76 7.93 9.03
N PHE A 188 22.59 9.05 8.34
CA PHE A 188 23.61 9.71 7.53
C PHE A 188 23.66 11.21 7.82
N PRO A 189 24.85 11.81 7.96
CA PRO A 189 24.97 13.26 7.93
C PRO A 189 24.51 13.81 6.57
N SER A 190 24.01 15.04 6.57
CA SER A 190 23.60 15.72 5.32
C SER A 190 24.78 15.78 4.34
N GLY A 191 24.53 15.40 3.09
CA GLY A 191 25.55 15.39 2.03
C GLY A 191 26.66 14.34 2.18
N SER A 192 26.52 13.36 3.09
CA SER A 192 27.52 12.32 3.32
C SER A 192 26.95 10.91 3.15
N ALA A 193 27.76 9.99 2.64
CA ALA A 193 27.53 8.55 2.61
C ALA A 193 28.08 7.81 3.84
N PHE A 194 28.63 8.55 4.81
CA PHE A 194 29.14 7.95 6.03
C PHE A 194 28.00 7.51 6.96
N LEU A 195 27.86 6.19 7.14
CA LEU A 195 26.88 5.61 8.04
C LEU A 195 27.28 5.82 9.50
N GLN A 196 26.43 6.51 10.25
CA GLN A 196 26.70 6.89 11.64
C GLN A 196 26.89 5.64 12.53
N PRO A 197 27.88 5.64 13.47
CA PRO A 197 28.14 4.50 14.34
C PRO A 197 26.93 4.03 15.15
N LYS A 198 26.09 4.98 15.61
CA LYS A 198 24.86 4.69 16.37
C LYS A 198 23.85 3.87 15.55
N PHE A 199 23.88 3.98 14.23
CA PHE A 199 22.94 3.30 13.33
C PHE A 199 23.44 1.94 12.85
N LYS A 200 24.74 1.65 12.97
CA LYS A 200 25.32 0.37 12.55
C LYS A 200 24.69 -0.86 13.22
N PRO A 201 24.38 -0.86 14.54
CA PRO A 201 23.68 -1.99 15.17
C PRO A 201 22.32 -2.25 14.54
N ILE A 202 21.53 -1.19 14.30
CA ILE A 202 20.19 -1.28 13.71
C ILE A 202 20.23 -1.97 12.33
N ILE A 203 21.22 -1.62 11.50
CA ILE A 203 21.40 -2.27 10.19
C ILE A 203 21.74 -3.75 10.33
N ARG A 204 22.51 -4.14 11.35
CA ARG A 204 22.85 -5.55 11.61
C ARG A 204 21.65 -6.33 12.14
N ASP A 205 20.81 -5.70 12.96
CA ASP A 205 19.58 -6.31 13.45
C ASP A 205 18.60 -6.57 12.29
N ILE A 206 18.44 -5.60 11.39
CA ILE A 206 17.69 -5.78 10.13
C ILE A 206 18.28 -6.94 9.32
N ALA A 207 19.60 -6.97 9.11
CA ALA A 207 20.23 -8.06 8.36
C ALA A 207 20.05 -9.43 9.04
N ALA A 208 20.10 -9.49 10.38
CA ALA A 208 19.86 -10.72 11.14
C ALA A 208 18.43 -11.23 11.01
N LEU A 209 17.44 -10.34 10.89
CA LEU A 209 16.04 -10.70 10.63
C LEU A 209 15.82 -11.20 9.20
N LEU A 210 16.52 -10.61 8.23
CA LEU A 210 16.37 -10.94 6.81
C LEU A 210 17.15 -12.20 6.38
N LYS A 211 18.01 -12.74 7.25
CA LYS A 211 18.83 -13.91 6.95
C LYS A 211 17.99 -15.15 6.62
N ASP A 212 16.91 -15.38 7.37
CA ASP A 212 16.08 -16.59 7.29
C ASP A 212 14.96 -16.46 6.23
N VAL A 213 14.78 -15.24 5.71
CA VAL A 213 13.74 -14.90 4.75
C VAL A 213 14.26 -15.17 3.35
N PRO A 214 13.61 -15.96 2.48
CA PRO A 214 14.04 -16.14 1.10
C PRO A 214 13.80 -14.88 0.25
N GLY A 215 14.52 -14.74 -0.86
CA GLY A 215 14.33 -13.64 -1.83
C GLY A 215 15.54 -12.73 -2.01
N GLU A 216 15.46 -11.84 -2.99
CA GLU A 216 16.52 -10.85 -3.24
C GLU A 216 16.34 -9.62 -2.36
N ILE A 217 17.45 -9.12 -1.82
CA ILE A 217 17.50 -7.93 -0.98
C ILE A 217 18.11 -6.81 -1.80
N THR A 218 17.30 -5.85 -2.21
CA THR A 218 17.75 -4.68 -2.96
C THR A 218 17.87 -3.48 -2.03
N VAL A 219 19.08 -2.97 -1.87
CA VAL A 219 19.40 -1.74 -1.12
C VAL A 219 19.47 -0.57 -2.09
N SER A 220 18.53 0.36 -1.98
CA SER A 220 18.36 1.48 -2.88
C SER A 220 18.64 2.81 -2.19
N GLY A 221 19.57 3.60 -2.71
CA GLY A 221 19.87 4.94 -2.21
C GLY A 221 19.14 6.04 -2.97
N HIS A 222 18.63 7.06 -2.27
CA HIS A 222 17.94 8.20 -2.87
C HIS A 222 18.49 9.54 -2.36
N THR A 223 18.42 10.55 -3.21
CA THR A 223 18.73 11.95 -2.88
C THR A 223 17.49 12.84 -3.09
N ASP A 224 17.61 14.10 -2.68
CA ASP A 224 16.74 15.16 -3.17
C ASP A 224 17.25 15.68 -4.52
N ASP A 225 16.58 16.71 -5.03
CA ASP A 225 16.85 17.41 -6.29
C ASP A 225 18.04 18.38 -6.23
N PHE A 226 18.56 18.65 -5.04
CA PHE A 226 19.76 19.48 -4.91
C PHE A 226 20.97 18.73 -5.45
N GLN A 227 21.62 19.32 -6.45
CA GLN A 227 22.82 18.75 -7.02
C GLN A 227 23.97 18.80 -6.02
N VAL A 228 24.39 17.63 -5.54
CA VAL A 228 25.60 17.50 -4.71
C VAL A 228 26.80 17.27 -5.63
N SER A 229 27.74 18.21 -5.60
CA SER A 229 29.06 18.07 -6.24
C SER A 229 30.13 18.59 -5.28
N ASN A 230 30.99 17.71 -4.80
CA ASN A 230 32.13 18.04 -3.94
C ASN A 230 33.31 17.08 -4.19
N GLU A 231 34.40 17.24 -3.45
CA GLU A 231 35.59 16.39 -3.60
C GLU A 231 35.34 14.89 -3.34
N LEU A 232 34.28 14.57 -2.58
CA LEU A 232 33.94 13.20 -2.18
C LEU A 232 32.90 12.54 -3.10
N TYR A 233 32.05 13.34 -3.75
CA TYR A 233 30.93 12.89 -4.57
C TYR A 233 30.82 13.72 -5.85
N THR A 234 30.84 13.05 -6.99
CA THR A 234 30.79 13.74 -8.30
C THR A 234 29.39 14.26 -8.63
N ASN A 235 28.35 13.52 -8.22
CA ASN A 235 26.95 13.85 -8.45
C ASN A 235 26.04 13.07 -7.47
N ASN A 236 24.74 13.30 -7.58
CA ASN A 236 23.73 12.60 -6.77
C ASN A 236 23.69 11.08 -7.00
N TRP A 237 24.06 10.59 -8.19
CA TRP A 237 24.19 9.15 -8.45
C TRP A 237 25.30 8.52 -7.63
N ASP A 238 26.44 9.19 -7.51
CA ASP A 238 27.57 8.74 -6.70
C ASP A 238 27.21 8.75 -5.20
N LEU A 239 26.61 9.84 -4.70
CA LEU A 239 26.19 9.94 -3.30
C LEU A 239 25.16 8.86 -2.92
N SER A 240 24.10 8.70 -3.72
CA SER A 240 23.06 7.68 -3.48
C SER A 240 23.64 6.27 -3.53
N SER A 241 24.47 5.97 -4.53
CA SER A 241 25.12 4.66 -4.66
C SER A 241 26.03 4.36 -3.47
N LYS A 242 26.88 5.30 -3.05
CA LYS A 242 27.77 5.14 -1.89
C LYS A 242 27.00 4.95 -0.59
N ARG A 243 25.87 5.65 -0.39
CA ARG A 243 24.98 5.43 0.76
C ARG A 243 24.45 4.00 0.80
N ALA A 244 23.95 3.52 -0.34
CA ALA A 244 23.44 2.15 -0.46
C ALA A 244 24.56 1.11 -0.21
N VAL A 245 25.75 1.34 -0.75
CA VAL A 245 26.95 0.50 -0.49
C VAL A 245 27.32 0.49 1.00
N ALA A 246 27.25 1.63 1.69
CA ALA A 246 27.58 1.71 3.11
C ALA A 246 26.63 0.86 3.97
N VAL A 247 25.32 0.89 3.68
CA VAL A 247 24.33 0.01 4.33
C VAL A 247 24.60 -1.45 4.01
N ALA A 248 24.72 -1.79 2.73
CA ALA A 248 25.01 -3.15 2.27
C ALA A 248 26.27 -3.76 2.93
N THR A 249 27.33 -2.96 3.06
CA THR A 249 28.59 -3.38 3.70
C THR A 249 28.41 -3.62 5.20
N GLU A 250 27.57 -2.84 5.89
CA GLU A 250 27.27 -3.10 7.31
C GLU A 250 26.32 -4.30 7.48
N MET A 251 25.35 -4.52 6.59
CA MET A 251 24.47 -5.70 6.60
C MET A 251 25.27 -7.00 6.47
N GLN A 252 26.26 -7.02 5.57
CA GLN A 252 27.14 -8.17 5.35
C GLN A 252 27.90 -8.62 6.61
N LYS A 253 28.08 -7.73 7.59
CA LYS A 253 28.76 -8.07 8.85
C LYS A 253 27.88 -8.88 9.81
N ALA A 254 26.57 -8.98 9.55
CA ALA A 254 25.69 -9.85 10.32
C ALA A 254 26.05 -11.32 10.09
N GLN A 255 26.05 -12.10 11.17
CA GLN A 255 26.42 -13.52 11.11
C GLN A 255 25.37 -14.31 10.34
N GLY A 256 25.82 -15.14 9.39
CA GLY A 256 24.95 -16.00 8.59
C GLY A 256 24.19 -15.29 7.46
N PHE A 257 24.48 -14.02 7.19
CA PHE A 257 23.87 -13.31 6.08
C PHE A 257 24.52 -13.70 4.74
N ASP A 258 23.71 -14.17 3.79
CA ASP A 258 24.18 -14.56 2.46
C ASP A 258 24.39 -13.33 1.56
N LYS A 259 25.65 -13.12 1.16
CA LYS A 259 26.12 -12.00 0.36
C LYS A 259 25.57 -12.02 -1.07
N THR A 260 25.25 -13.21 -1.59
CA THR A 260 24.82 -13.38 -2.99
C THR A 260 23.40 -12.86 -3.24
N ARG A 261 22.65 -12.62 -2.17
CA ARG A 261 21.26 -12.13 -2.23
C ARG A 261 21.14 -10.61 -2.31
N MET A 262 22.26 -9.89 -2.18
CA MET A 262 22.25 -8.44 -2.14
C MET A 262 22.44 -7.81 -3.51
N VAL A 263 21.57 -6.87 -3.83
CA VAL A 263 21.69 -5.95 -4.95
C VAL A 263 21.76 -4.53 -4.40
N VAL A 264 22.63 -3.70 -4.97
CA VAL A 264 22.79 -2.30 -4.56
C VAL A 264 22.47 -1.40 -5.74
N VAL A 265 21.59 -0.42 -5.52
CA VAL A 265 21.13 0.50 -6.57
C VAL A 265 21.19 1.93 -6.05
N GLY A 266 21.73 2.85 -6.84
CA GLY A 266 21.59 4.29 -6.62
C GLY A 266 20.51 4.84 -7.55
N HIS A 267 19.55 5.60 -7.02
CA HIS A 267 18.48 6.20 -7.81
C HIS A 267 18.58 7.72 -7.93
N ALA A 268 19.54 8.37 -7.23
CA ALA A 268 19.60 9.82 -7.14
C ALA A 268 18.21 10.42 -6.80
N GLU A 269 17.79 11.45 -7.52
CA GLU A 269 16.51 12.16 -7.37
C GLU A 269 15.36 11.58 -8.22
N THR A 270 15.63 10.55 -9.03
CA THR A 270 14.69 10.07 -10.07
C THR A 270 13.41 9.42 -9.53
N ARG A 271 13.41 9.03 -8.25
CA ARG A 271 12.30 8.38 -7.56
C ARG A 271 11.96 9.12 -6.26
N PRO A 272 11.34 10.32 -6.33
CA PRO A 272 10.94 11.06 -5.14
C PRO A 272 9.67 10.42 -4.52
N LEU A 273 9.60 10.38 -3.18
CA LEU A 273 8.37 9.99 -2.46
C LEU A 273 7.36 11.14 -2.42
N VAL A 274 7.88 12.36 -2.34
CA VAL A 274 7.12 13.60 -2.24
C VAL A 274 7.74 14.66 -3.15
N PRO A 275 6.97 15.67 -3.59
CA PRO A 275 7.52 16.80 -4.34
C PRO A 275 8.67 17.48 -3.57
N ASN A 276 9.72 17.96 -4.26
CA ASN A 276 10.87 18.60 -3.62
C ASN A 276 10.63 20.09 -3.28
N ASP A 277 9.40 20.46 -2.90
CA ASP A 277 9.01 21.86 -2.75
C ASP A 277 9.47 22.46 -1.41
N SER A 278 9.58 21.63 -0.36
CA SER A 278 9.97 22.07 0.98
C SER A 278 11.20 21.32 1.52
N ASP A 279 11.91 21.92 2.47
CA ASP A 279 13.02 21.26 3.18
C ASP A 279 12.58 20.02 3.97
N ALA A 280 11.33 19.98 4.39
CA ALA A 280 10.75 18.80 5.04
C ALA A 280 10.56 17.66 4.04
N ASP A 281 10.11 17.98 2.82
CA ASP A 281 9.88 16.98 1.78
C ASP A 281 11.19 16.46 1.19
N ARG A 282 12.15 17.34 0.94
CA ARG A 282 13.51 16.95 0.53
C ARG A 282 14.16 16.02 1.55
N ARG A 283 14.00 16.29 2.85
CA ARG A 283 14.46 15.39 3.93
C ARG A 283 13.84 14.00 3.86
N ARG A 284 12.59 13.88 3.41
CA ARG A 284 11.95 12.57 3.21
C ARG A 284 12.48 11.86 1.97
N ASN A 285 12.83 12.62 0.92
CA ASN A 285 13.39 12.05 -0.31
C ASN A 285 14.84 11.57 -0.15
N ARG A 286 15.60 12.17 0.77
CA ARG A 286 16.92 11.66 1.20
C ARG A 286 16.73 10.46 2.14
N ARG A 287 16.63 9.27 1.57
CA ARG A 287 16.49 8.00 2.31
C ARG A 287 17.29 6.87 1.68
N VAL A 288 17.43 5.78 2.43
CA VAL A 288 17.84 4.48 1.89
C VAL A 288 16.71 3.50 2.09
N GLU A 289 16.38 2.74 1.06
CA GLU A 289 15.31 1.74 1.09
C GLU A 289 15.96 0.35 1.02
N ILE A 290 15.59 -0.54 1.94
CA ILE A 290 15.93 -1.96 1.86
C ILE A 290 14.65 -2.66 1.47
N SER A 291 14.62 -3.22 0.27
CA SER A 291 13.47 -3.96 -0.24
C SER A 291 13.78 -5.44 -0.35
N ILE A 292 12.82 -6.27 0.03
CA ILE A 292 12.88 -7.72 -0.17
C ILE A 292 11.75 -8.11 -1.10
N MET A 293 12.09 -8.72 -2.23
CA MET A 293 11.12 -9.37 -3.10
C MET A 293 11.12 -10.86 -2.78
N GLN A 294 10.05 -11.32 -2.13
CA GLN A 294 9.85 -12.74 -1.88
C GLN A 294 9.21 -13.35 -3.13
N GLY A 295 9.89 -14.33 -3.73
CA GLY A 295 9.54 -14.88 -5.03
C GLY A 295 10.29 -14.18 -6.17
N LYS A 296 11.34 -14.82 -6.68
CA LYS A 296 11.88 -14.46 -8.00
C LYS A 296 11.08 -15.20 -9.07
N ALA A 297 10.76 -14.53 -10.17
CA ALA A 297 10.68 -15.24 -11.44
C ALA A 297 12.04 -15.90 -11.67
N LYS A 298 12.06 -17.23 -11.85
CA LYS A 298 13.26 -17.94 -12.29
C LYS A 298 13.71 -17.33 -13.61
N GLU A 299 14.82 -16.60 -13.61
CA GLU A 299 15.51 -16.32 -14.88
C GLU A 299 16.01 -17.66 -15.41
N SER A 300 15.72 -17.95 -16.68
CA SER A 300 16.23 -19.15 -17.34
C SER A 300 17.76 -19.11 -17.34
N ASP A 301 18.39 -20.26 -17.16
CA ASP A 301 19.84 -20.38 -17.33
C ASP A 301 20.27 -19.76 -18.67
N PRO A 302 21.48 -19.17 -18.78
CA PRO A 302 21.96 -18.57 -20.01
C PRO A 302 21.85 -19.57 -21.16
N ILE A 303 21.13 -19.19 -22.22
CA ILE A 303 21.04 -20.02 -23.43
C ILE A 303 22.41 -19.95 -24.10
N ASP A 304 23.22 -21.00 -23.92
CA ASP A 304 24.50 -21.14 -24.61
C ASP A 304 24.19 -21.49 -26.08
N VAL A 305 24.21 -20.47 -26.94
CA VAL A 305 24.00 -20.64 -28.38
C VAL A 305 25.29 -21.20 -28.97
N ARG A 306 25.36 -22.54 -29.08
CA ARG A 306 26.38 -23.24 -29.87
C ARG A 306 26.00 -23.37 -31.33
#